data_AF-A0A9P0NYA3-F1
#
_entry.id   AF-A0A9P0NYA3-F1
#
_cell.length_a   1.000
_cell.length_b   1.000
_cell.length_c   1.000
_cell.angle_alpha   90.00
_cell.angle_beta   90.00
_cell.angle_gamma   90.00
#
_symmetry.space_group_name_H-M   'P 1'
#
loop_
_entity.id
_entity.type
_entity.pdbx_description
1 polymer ?
#
loop_
_entity_poly.entity_id
_entity_poly.type
_entity_poly.pdbx_seq_one_letter_code
_entity_poly.pdbx_strand_id
1 'polypeptide(L)'
;MALSTIRNLAGTVLKQHSPSLIVPLDKIHTSTAKFAWKNEQYKAPQGFLRYNEKVYPPQGPDEEPRPGFVCHQRANIKYSPKKMWYLASFIRGMAVDEAIKQLKFVTKKAAKDIREVLEEAKELAMKDHNVEYPSNMWVEC
;
A
#
# COMPACT_ATOMS: atom_id res chain seq x y z
N MET A 1 52.18 -60.10 45.35
CA MET A 1 53.02 -58.88 45.47
C MET A 1 52.54 -57.94 44.38
N ALA A 2 51.74 -56.92 44.69
CA ALA A 2 52.19 -55.60 45.17
C ALA A 2 52.92 -54.84 44.04
N LEU A 3 52.55 -53.62 43.62
CA LEU A 3 51.75 -52.51 44.17
C LEU A 3 50.87 -51.90 43.03
N SER A 4 49.83 -51.07 43.22
CA SER A 4 49.01 -50.67 44.39
C SER A 4 47.71 -50.01 43.87
N THR A 5 46.54 -50.45 44.32
CA THR A 5 45.68 -49.76 45.31
C THR A 5 45.19 -48.35 44.91
N ILE A 6 43.90 -48.29 44.53
CA ILE A 6 42.93 -47.20 44.78
C ILE A 6 43.32 -45.77 44.32
N ARG A 7 42.56 -45.26 43.35
CA ARG A 7 41.94 -43.92 43.45
C ARG A 7 40.73 -43.76 42.52
N ASN A 8 39.53 -43.74 43.13
CA ASN A 8 38.32 -43.01 42.74
C ASN A 8 37.67 -43.38 41.37
N LEU A 9 36.46 -43.92 41.23
CA LEU A 9 35.37 -44.25 42.17
C LEU A 9 34.95 -43.15 43.17
N ALA A 10 35.09 -41.89 42.75
CA ALA A 10 34.42 -40.73 43.36
C ALA A 10 34.45 -39.56 42.34
N GLY A 11 33.54 -39.60 41.36
CA GLY A 11 33.47 -38.66 40.24
C GLY A 11 32.05 -38.14 40.02
N THR A 12 31.50 -37.60 41.10
CA THR A 12 30.14 -37.09 41.33
C THR A 12 29.34 -36.66 40.08
N VAL A 13 28.15 -37.24 39.94
CA VAL A 13 27.05 -36.74 39.10
C VAL A 13 26.75 -35.28 39.47
N LEU A 14 27.26 -34.32 38.69
CA LEU A 14 26.96 -32.90 38.82
C LEU A 14 26.54 -32.27 37.49
N LYS A 15 25.33 -32.65 37.07
CA LYS A 15 24.26 -31.73 36.62
C LYS A 15 24.72 -30.39 36.03
N GLN A 16 25.18 -30.38 34.79
CA GLN A 16 25.15 -29.18 33.95
C GLN A 16 23.81 -29.14 33.20
N HIS A 17 22.76 -28.76 33.90
CA HIS A 17 21.60 -28.16 33.24
C HIS A 17 22.00 -26.72 32.95
N SER A 18 22.27 -26.39 31.69
CA SER A 18 22.44 -25.00 31.28
C SER A 18 21.15 -24.26 31.66
N PRO A 19 21.17 -23.27 32.58
CA PRO A 19 20.00 -22.44 32.76
C PRO A 19 19.69 -21.77 31.43
N SER A 20 18.40 -21.69 31.11
CA SER A 20 17.92 -20.97 29.94
C SER A 20 18.56 -19.60 29.86
N LEU A 21 18.89 -19.15 28.64
CA LEU A 21 19.40 -17.81 28.39
C LEU A 21 18.33 -16.78 28.74
N ILE A 22 18.30 -16.35 30.01
CA ILE A 22 17.49 -15.23 30.49
C ILE A 22 18.15 -13.97 29.94
N VAL A 23 17.78 -13.61 28.71
CA VAL A 23 18.13 -12.32 28.12
C VAL A 23 17.38 -11.25 28.92
N PRO A 24 18.06 -10.24 29.50
CA PRO A 24 17.39 -9.18 30.23
C PRO A 24 16.43 -8.42 29.30
N LEU A 25 15.20 -8.20 29.79
CA LEU A 25 14.06 -7.67 29.04
C LEU A 25 14.39 -6.35 28.33
N ASP A 26 15.25 -5.54 28.94
CA ASP A 26 15.70 -4.22 28.49
C ASP A 26 16.47 -4.26 27.15
N LYS A 27 16.95 -5.45 26.73
CA LYS A 27 17.61 -5.65 25.42
C LYS A 27 16.63 -5.92 24.28
N ILE A 28 15.33 -6.11 24.56
CA ILE A 28 14.29 -6.25 23.53
C ILE A 28 13.85 -4.87 23.03
N HIS A 29 14.80 -4.13 22.43
CA HIS A 29 14.48 -2.87 21.78
C HIS A 29 13.64 -3.12 20.51
N THR A 30 12.48 -2.47 20.40
CA THR A 30 11.56 -2.64 19.26
C THR A 30 12.03 -1.93 17.98
N SER A 31 13.19 -1.29 18.00
CA SER A 31 13.76 -0.52 16.88
C SER A 31 14.02 -1.39 15.65
N THR A 32 14.61 -2.58 15.80
CA THR A 32 14.96 -3.46 14.67
C THR A 32 13.75 -3.83 13.81
N ALA A 33 12.59 -4.04 14.45
CA ALA A 33 11.34 -4.37 13.75
C ALA A 33 10.85 -3.24 12.83
N LYS A 34 11.23 -1.99 13.08
CA LYS A 34 10.88 -0.84 12.21
C LYS A 34 11.70 -0.82 10.91
N PHE A 35 12.92 -1.37 10.92
CA PHE A 35 13.78 -1.41 9.73
C PHE A 35 13.42 -2.55 8.77
N ALA A 36 12.98 -3.70 9.28
CA ALA A 36 12.64 -4.88 8.46
C ALA A 36 11.54 -4.64 7.39
N TRP A 37 10.73 -3.60 7.55
CA TRP A 37 9.64 -3.23 6.62
C TRP A 37 9.87 -1.89 5.92
N LYS A 38 10.98 -1.19 6.19
CA LYS A 38 11.29 0.13 5.61
C LYS A 38 12.24 -0.05 4.42
N ASN A 39 11.68 -0.44 3.28
CA ASN A 39 12.47 -0.55 2.05
C ASN A 39 12.66 0.85 1.42
N GLU A 40 13.78 1.51 1.74
CA GLU A 40 14.11 2.87 1.26
C GLU A 40 14.31 2.95 -0.26
N GLN A 41 14.48 1.80 -0.93
CA GLN A 41 14.55 1.70 -2.38
C GLN A 41 13.18 1.56 -3.05
N TYR A 42 12.08 1.49 -2.29
CA TYR A 42 10.73 1.39 -2.85
C TYR A 42 10.31 2.70 -3.55
N LYS A 43 10.35 2.68 -4.88
CA LYS A 43 9.70 3.69 -5.72
C LYS A 43 8.24 3.29 -5.94
N ALA A 44 7.33 4.24 -5.78
CA ALA A 44 5.94 4.06 -6.17
C ALA A 44 5.86 3.70 -7.67
N PRO A 45 4.97 2.79 -8.09
CA PRO A 45 4.77 2.50 -9.50
C PRO A 45 4.22 3.74 -10.19
N GLN A 46 4.86 4.23 -11.26
CA GLN A 46 4.41 5.41 -12.01
C GLN A 46 3.75 5.08 -13.35
N GLY A 47 3.59 3.79 -13.69
CA GLY A 47 3.10 3.36 -14.99
C GLY A 47 1.75 3.94 -15.39
N PHE A 48 0.83 4.16 -14.43
CA PHE A 48 -0.50 4.70 -14.71
C PHE A 48 -0.48 6.21 -15.01
N LEU A 49 0.38 6.99 -14.35
CA LEU A 49 0.47 8.45 -14.60
C LEU A 49 1.06 8.76 -15.99
N ARG A 50 1.90 7.87 -16.54
CA ARG A 50 2.49 8.04 -17.88
C ARG A 50 1.46 8.05 -19.01
N TYR A 51 0.22 7.61 -18.77
CA TYR A 51 -0.85 7.74 -19.76
C TYR A 51 -1.31 9.19 -19.97
N ASN A 52 -1.15 10.06 -18.96
CA ASN A 52 -1.45 11.50 -19.07
C ASN A 52 -0.45 12.24 -19.97
N GLU A 53 0.78 11.72 -20.11
CA GLU A 53 1.84 12.27 -20.98
C GLU A 53 1.58 11.99 -22.48
N LYS A 54 0.56 11.17 -22.81
CA LYS A 54 0.28 10.72 -24.17
C LYS A 54 -0.42 11.81 -24.99
N VAL A 55 0.37 12.61 -25.70
CA VAL A 55 -0.13 13.54 -26.72
C VAL A 55 -0.65 12.76 -27.94
N TYR A 56 -1.83 13.16 -28.43
CA TYR A 56 -2.45 12.60 -29.62
C TYR A 56 -2.32 13.58 -30.81
N PRO A 57 -2.37 13.11 -32.07
CA PRO A 57 -2.43 14.00 -33.23
C PRO A 57 -3.73 14.84 -33.21
N PRO A 58 -3.71 16.06 -33.78
CA PRO A 58 -4.92 16.86 -34.00
C PRO A 58 -5.97 16.09 -34.80
N GLN A 59 -7.25 16.29 -34.46
CA GLN A 59 -8.37 15.68 -35.17
C GLN A 59 -8.75 16.49 -36.42
N GLY A 60 -9.34 15.81 -37.40
CA GLY A 60 -9.92 16.47 -38.58
C GLY A 60 -11.26 17.17 -38.27
N PRO A 61 -11.73 18.11 -39.11
CA PRO A 61 -13.01 18.79 -38.91
C PRO A 61 -14.23 17.86 -38.97
N ASP A 62 -14.13 16.76 -39.72
CA ASP A 62 -15.21 15.77 -39.92
C ASP A 62 -15.12 14.56 -38.96
N GLU A 63 -14.17 14.56 -38.01
CA GLU A 63 -14.01 13.49 -37.02
C GLU A 63 -14.82 13.77 -35.74
N GLU A 64 -15.37 12.72 -35.12
CA GLU A 64 -16.04 12.85 -33.82
C GLU A 64 -15.05 13.29 -32.71
N PRO A 65 -15.43 14.22 -31.82
CA PRO A 65 -14.59 14.66 -30.72
C PRO A 65 -14.17 13.50 -29.81
N ARG A 66 -12.86 13.28 -29.64
CA ARG A 66 -12.35 12.24 -28.75
C ARG A 66 -12.65 12.58 -27.29
N PRO A 67 -13.22 11.66 -26.49
CA PRO A 67 -13.36 11.87 -25.05
C PRO A 67 -11.99 11.98 -24.38
N GLY A 68 -11.82 13.01 -23.56
CA GLY A 68 -10.65 13.15 -22.68
C GLY A 68 -10.72 12.14 -21.53
N PHE A 69 -9.57 11.63 -21.11
CA PHE A 69 -9.41 10.77 -19.94
C PHE A 69 -8.30 11.33 -19.04
N VAL A 70 -8.36 11.01 -17.75
CA VAL A 70 -7.37 11.43 -16.75
C VAL A 70 -7.03 10.24 -15.86
N CYS A 71 -5.77 9.83 -15.85
CA CYS A 71 -5.27 8.75 -15.01
C CYS A 71 -4.65 9.34 -13.74
N HIS A 72 -5.22 9.04 -12.58
CA HIS A 72 -4.66 9.41 -11.27
C HIS A 72 -4.53 8.20 -10.34
N GLN A 73 -3.51 8.20 -9.48
CA GLN A 73 -3.27 7.10 -8.53
C GLN A 73 -2.54 7.60 -7.28
N ARG A 74 -2.84 6.97 -6.14
CA ARG A 74 -2.14 7.19 -4.87
C ARG A 74 -1.52 5.88 -4.38
N ALA A 75 -0.20 5.86 -4.27
CA ALA A 75 0.56 4.68 -3.84
C ALA A 75 0.69 4.57 -2.30
N ASN A 76 1.19 3.43 -1.83
CA ASN A 76 1.52 3.17 -0.41
C ASN A 76 0.36 3.34 0.59
N ILE A 77 -0.89 3.07 0.16
CA ILE A 77 -2.06 3.11 1.04
C ILE A 77 -2.04 1.91 2.00
N LYS A 78 -2.05 2.15 3.32
CA LYS A 78 -2.12 1.10 4.34
C LYS A 78 -3.53 0.52 4.44
N TYR A 79 -3.87 -0.35 3.50
CA TYR A 79 -5.11 -1.13 3.42
C TYR A 79 -4.89 -2.47 2.67
N SER A 80 -5.89 -3.36 2.66
CA SER A 80 -5.80 -4.64 1.94
C SER A 80 -6.27 -4.49 0.48
N PRO A 81 -5.49 -4.90 -0.53
CA PRO A 81 -5.89 -4.78 -1.94
C PRO A 81 -7.21 -5.47 -2.27
N LYS A 82 -7.45 -6.68 -1.72
CA LYS A 82 -8.72 -7.40 -1.91
C LYS A 82 -9.93 -6.62 -1.37
N LYS A 83 -9.76 -5.91 -0.25
CA LYS A 83 -10.82 -5.05 0.32
C LYS A 83 -10.97 -3.73 -0.44
N MET A 84 -9.89 -3.22 -1.04
CA MET A 84 -9.92 -2.03 -1.91
C MET A 84 -10.72 -2.32 -3.19
N TRP A 85 -10.50 -3.49 -3.80
CA TRP A 85 -11.17 -3.91 -5.04
C TRP A 85 -12.70 -3.94 -4.95
N TYR A 86 -13.29 -4.28 -3.79
CA TYR A 86 -14.74 -4.20 -3.59
C TYR A 86 -15.25 -2.75 -3.63
N LEU A 87 -14.51 -1.78 -3.10
CA LEU A 87 -14.89 -0.37 -3.18
C LEU A 87 -14.70 0.17 -4.61
N ALA A 88 -13.60 -0.19 -5.28
CA ALA A 88 -13.37 0.19 -6.68
C ALA A 88 -14.47 -0.37 -7.61
N SER A 89 -14.87 -1.64 -7.41
CA SER A 89 -15.96 -2.26 -8.16
C SER A 89 -17.34 -1.67 -7.83
N PHE A 90 -17.52 -1.10 -6.64
CA PHE A 90 -18.77 -0.43 -6.24
C PHE A 90 -18.95 0.93 -6.93
N ILE A 91 -17.86 1.68 -7.20
CA ILE A 91 -17.92 2.99 -7.86
C ILE A 91 -17.74 2.93 -9.40
N ARG A 92 -17.36 1.78 -9.96
CA ARG A 92 -17.17 1.60 -11.40
C ARG A 92 -18.44 1.97 -12.16
N GLY A 93 -18.32 2.87 -13.14
CA GLY A 93 -19.43 3.32 -13.99
C GLY A 93 -20.35 4.36 -13.36
N MET A 94 -20.09 4.82 -12.13
CA MET A 94 -20.80 5.96 -11.54
C MET A 94 -20.22 7.28 -12.05
N ALA A 95 -21.05 8.34 -12.09
CA ALA A 95 -20.55 9.70 -12.23
C ALA A 95 -19.63 10.05 -11.04
N VAL A 96 -18.56 10.83 -11.25
CA VAL A 96 -17.58 11.15 -10.19
C VAL A 96 -18.25 11.83 -9.00
N ASP A 97 -19.18 12.76 -9.26
CA ASP A 97 -19.95 13.46 -8.22
C ASP A 97 -20.91 12.54 -7.45
N GLU A 98 -21.37 11.44 -8.05
CA GLU A 98 -22.16 10.42 -7.35
C GLU A 98 -21.26 9.49 -6.52
N ALA A 99 -20.17 9.00 -7.10
CA ALA A 99 -19.19 8.16 -6.40
C ALA A 99 -18.68 8.86 -5.11
N ILE A 100 -18.36 10.16 -5.18
CA ILE A 100 -17.97 10.97 -4.02
C ILE A 100 -19.09 11.04 -2.96
N LYS A 101 -20.36 11.16 -3.36
CA LYS A 101 -21.52 11.14 -2.44
C LYS A 101 -21.69 9.78 -1.77
N GLN A 102 -21.64 8.68 -2.53
CA GLN A 102 -21.78 7.33 -1.99
C GLN A 102 -20.63 7.00 -1.00
N LEU A 103 -19.38 7.31 -1.37
CA LEU A 103 -18.20 7.09 -0.52
C LEU A 103 -18.22 7.88 0.79
N LYS A 104 -18.97 9.00 0.90
CA LYS A 104 -19.14 9.73 2.17
C LYS A 104 -19.89 8.92 3.24
N PHE A 105 -20.76 7.98 2.85
CA PHE A 105 -21.54 7.16 3.79
C PHE A 105 -20.94 5.77 4.02
N VAL A 106 -19.93 5.36 3.24
CA VAL A 106 -19.26 4.06 3.39
C VAL A 106 -18.32 4.08 4.61
N THR A 107 -18.67 3.32 5.65
CA THR A 107 -17.93 3.22 6.93
C THR A 107 -16.56 2.53 6.87
N LYS A 108 -16.00 2.30 5.67
CA LYS A 108 -14.69 1.65 5.49
C LYS A 108 -13.60 2.72 5.41
N LYS A 109 -12.48 2.51 6.12
CA LYS A 109 -11.31 3.42 6.10
C LYS A 109 -10.93 3.88 4.66
N ALA A 110 -10.83 2.91 3.75
CA ALA A 110 -10.44 3.15 2.36
C ALA A 110 -11.42 4.05 1.57
N ALA A 111 -12.68 4.21 2.00
CA ALA A 111 -13.60 5.11 1.32
C ALA A 111 -13.18 6.58 1.44
N LYS A 112 -12.54 6.96 2.56
CA LYS A 112 -11.91 8.27 2.70
C LYS A 112 -10.74 8.41 1.72
N ASP A 113 -9.84 7.43 1.70
CA ASP A 113 -8.64 7.44 0.84
C ASP A 113 -9.03 7.54 -0.65
N ILE A 114 -10.04 6.79 -1.11
CA ILE A 114 -10.55 6.85 -2.50
C ILE A 114 -11.22 8.19 -2.80
N ARG A 115 -12.03 8.73 -1.86
CA ARG A 115 -12.73 10.01 -2.07
C ARG A 115 -11.75 11.15 -2.31
N GLU A 116 -10.68 11.23 -1.50
CA GLU A 116 -9.63 12.23 -1.68
C GLU A 116 -8.93 12.07 -3.03
N VAL A 117 -8.69 10.85 -3.50
CA VAL A 117 -8.11 10.58 -4.83
C VAL A 117 -9.05 11.00 -5.97
N LEU A 118 -10.37 10.81 -5.82
CA LEU A 118 -11.34 11.30 -6.81
C LEU A 118 -11.43 12.84 -6.83
N GLU A 119 -11.33 13.48 -5.66
CA GLU A 119 -11.30 14.93 -5.52
C GLU A 119 -10.02 15.52 -6.17
N GLU A 120 -8.84 14.92 -5.90
CA GLU A 120 -7.57 15.25 -6.58
C GLU A 120 -7.63 15.06 -8.10
N ALA A 121 -8.19 13.94 -8.58
CA ALA A 121 -8.31 13.65 -10.02
C ALA A 121 -9.22 14.66 -10.73
N LYS A 122 -10.30 15.10 -10.06
CA LYS A 122 -11.21 16.13 -10.56
C LYS A 122 -10.51 17.49 -10.69
N GLU A 123 -9.70 17.86 -9.69
CA GLU A 123 -8.89 19.09 -9.77
C GLU A 123 -7.84 19.02 -10.88
N LEU A 124 -7.15 17.89 -11.04
CA LEU A 124 -6.17 17.66 -12.11
C LEU A 124 -6.81 17.78 -13.49
N ALA A 125 -8.01 17.22 -13.67
CA ALA A 125 -8.76 17.29 -14.92
C ALA A 125 -9.08 18.73 -15.35
N MET A 126 -9.48 19.57 -14.39
CA MET A 126 -9.80 20.98 -14.63
C MET A 126 -8.55 21.84 -14.90
N LYS A 127 -7.45 21.58 -14.19
CA LYS A 127 -6.23 22.42 -14.25
C LYS A 127 -5.35 22.08 -15.46
N ASP A 128 -5.10 20.79 -15.68
CA ASP A 128 -4.02 20.34 -16.57
C ASP A 128 -4.55 19.70 -17.86
N HIS A 129 -5.77 19.14 -17.83
CA HIS A 129 -6.39 18.43 -18.97
C HIS A 129 -7.52 19.22 -19.65
N ASN A 130 -7.72 20.49 -19.31
CA ASN A 130 -8.68 21.41 -19.93
C ASN A 130 -10.13 20.87 -19.98
N VAL A 131 -10.57 20.16 -18.93
CA VAL A 131 -11.95 19.67 -18.82
C VAL A 131 -12.87 20.78 -18.30
N GLU A 132 -13.71 21.34 -19.18
CA GLU A 132 -14.65 22.43 -18.85
C GLU A 132 -15.74 22.01 -17.84
N TYR A 133 -16.33 20.83 -18.03
CA TYR A 133 -17.49 20.35 -17.27
C TYR A 133 -17.12 19.14 -16.41
N PRO A 134 -16.63 19.34 -15.16
CA PRO A 134 -16.14 18.24 -14.34
C PRO A 134 -17.28 17.37 -13.76
N SER A 135 -18.55 17.75 -13.98
CA SER A 135 -19.71 16.91 -13.70
C SER A 135 -20.08 15.96 -14.84
N ASN A 136 -19.46 16.09 -16.03
CA ASN A 136 -19.59 15.13 -17.14
C ASN A 136 -18.54 14.00 -17.08
N MET A 137 -17.92 13.80 -15.92
CA MET A 137 -16.91 12.76 -15.69
C MET A 137 -17.54 11.54 -15.00
N TRP A 138 -17.19 10.34 -15.47
CA TRP A 138 -17.50 9.07 -14.82
C TRP A 138 -16.23 8.33 -14.39
N VAL A 139 -16.39 7.38 -13.47
CA VAL A 139 -15.29 6.55 -12.98
C VAL A 139 -15.15 5.31 -13.85
N GLU A 140 -14.05 5.23 -14.59
CA GLU A 140 -13.61 4.04 -15.32
C GLU A 140 -12.58 3.26 -14.47
N CYS A 141 -12.75 1.94 -14.31
CA CYS A 141 -12.03 1.09 -13.34
C CYS A 141 -11.71 -0.29 -13.88
#